data_AF-A0A7R9QVU9-F1
#
_entry.id   AF-A0A7R9QVU9-F1
#
_cell.length_a   1.000
_cell.length_b   1.000
_cell.length_c   1.000
_cell.angle_alpha   90.00
_cell.angle_beta   90.00
_cell.angle_gamma   90.00
#
_symmetry.space_group_name_H-M   'P 1'
#
loop_
_entity.id
_entity.type
_entity.pdbx_description
1 polymer ?
#
loop_
_entity_poly.entity_id
_entity_poly.type
_entity_poly.pdbx_seq_one_letter_code
_entity_poly.pdbx_strand_id
1 'polypeptide(L)'
;MTMAHNIVPKTVGDYYLRDIDLKNSDEMLHKFLKLLTDLLVVCPTYTFAKRFAKRARVIGCSDRHMCHGSSSQYIYGQPIKTPKLFAKKDYDFSLDVMRMWTNFAKNGYEMWL
;
A
#
# COMPACT_ATOMS: atom_id res chain seq x y z
N MET A 1 8.70 5.15 14.72
CA MET A 1 9.76 6.08 14.25
C MET A 1 9.48 6.33 12.76
N THR A 2 8.91 7.47 12.39
CA THR A 2 8.44 7.74 11.02
C THR A 2 9.62 7.77 10.06
N MET A 3 9.66 6.84 9.10
CA MET A 3 10.50 7.01 7.91
C MET A 3 9.89 8.13 7.08
N ALA A 4 10.24 9.37 7.40
CA ALA A 4 10.10 10.47 6.46
C ALA A 4 11.03 10.13 5.29
N HIS A 5 10.47 9.55 4.23
CA HIS A 5 11.16 9.57 2.94
C HIS A 5 11.46 11.04 2.65
N ASN A 6 12.74 11.39 2.47
CA ASN A 6 13.14 12.73 2.07
C ASN A 6 12.59 13.00 0.67
N ILE A 7 11.35 13.47 0.60
CA ILE A 7 10.73 13.93 -0.64
C ILE A 7 11.47 15.20 -1.03
N VAL A 8 12.35 15.10 -2.02
CA VAL A 8 13.01 16.26 -2.62
C VAL A 8 12.06 16.81 -3.69
N PRO A 9 11.41 17.97 -3.48
CA PRO A 9 10.36 18.45 -4.39
C PRO A 9 10.87 18.62 -5.82
N LYS A 10 12.14 19.02 -5.97
CA LYS A 10 12.79 19.16 -7.27
C LYS A 10 12.85 17.86 -8.05
N THR A 11 13.19 16.74 -7.40
CA THR A 11 13.29 15.43 -8.06
C THR A 11 11.92 14.90 -8.48
N VAL A 12 10.89 15.13 -7.64
CA VAL A 12 9.51 14.75 -7.96
C VAL A 12 8.97 15.61 -9.09
N GLY A 13 9.19 16.93 -9.03
CA GLY A 13 8.85 17.85 -10.11
C GLY A 13 9.52 17.47 -11.42
N ASP A 14 10.81 17.12 -11.39
CA ASP A 14 11.53 16.68 -12.59
C ASP A 14 11.00 15.37 -13.17
N TYR A 15 10.55 14.42 -12.35
CA TYR A 15 10.03 13.14 -12.85
C TYR A 15 8.64 13.29 -13.49
N TYR A 16 7.76 14.10 -12.90
CA TYR A 16 6.38 14.24 -13.38
C TYR A 16 6.18 15.43 -14.33
N LEU A 17 6.98 16.49 -14.20
CA LEU A 17 6.71 17.81 -14.77
C LEU A 17 7.87 18.40 -15.60
N ARG A 18 8.92 17.65 -15.94
CA ARG A 18 10.06 18.21 -16.71
C ARG A 18 9.72 18.57 -18.16
N ASP A 19 8.91 17.75 -18.84
CA ASP A 19 8.66 17.85 -20.28
C ASP A 19 7.17 18.10 -20.61
N ILE A 20 6.50 18.94 -19.83
CA ILE A 20 5.04 19.20 -19.97
C ILE A 20 4.81 20.37 -20.93
N ASP A 21 3.88 20.21 -21.87
CA ASP A 21 3.35 21.33 -22.62
C ASP A 21 2.34 22.11 -21.76
N LEU A 22 2.75 23.29 -21.30
CA LEU A 22 1.91 24.18 -20.48
C LEU A 22 0.68 24.73 -21.23
N LYS A 23 0.62 24.59 -22.55
CA LYS A 23 -0.56 25.00 -23.35
C LYS A 23 -1.58 23.87 -23.51
N ASN A 24 -1.21 22.63 -23.16
CA ASN A 24 -2.08 21.47 -23.25
C ASN A 24 -2.67 21.13 -21.87
N SER A 25 -3.86 21.66 -21.58
CA SER A 25 -4.55 21.46 -20.30
C SER A 25 -4.74 19.99 -19.93
N ASP A 26 -4.99 19.13 -20.93
CA ASP A 26 -5.25 17.71 -20.70
C ASP A 26 -3.98 16.97 -20.29
N GLU A 27 -2.85 17.32 -20.90
CA GLU A 27 -1.54 16.78 -20.51
C GLU A 27 -1.17 17.21 -19.08
N MET A 28 -1.37 18.49 -18.75
CA MET A 28 -1.11 19.00 -17.40
C MET A 28 -1.93 18.24 -16.35
N LEU A 29 -3.23 18.09 -16.60
CA LEU A 29 -4.13 17.37 -15.70
C LEU A 29 -3.70 15.90 -15.58
N HIS A 30 -3.37 15.23 -16.68
CA HIS A 30 -2.95 13.83 -16.66
C HIS A 30 -1.67 13.63 -15.84
N LYS A 31 -0.65 14.47 -16.01
CA LYS A 31 0.62 14.37 -15.27
C LYS A 31 0.41 14.66 -13.78
N PHE A 32 -0.41 15.66 -13.46
CA PHE A 32 -0.74 15.99 -12.07
C PHE A 32 -1.53 14.87 -11.39
N LEU A 33 -2.55 14.32 -12.07
CA LEU A 33 -3.29 13.17 -11.57
C LEU A 33 -2.37 11.96 -11.37
N LYS A 34 -1.45 11.70 -12.29
CA LYS A 34 -0.47 10.62 -12.16
C LYS A 34 0.41 10.78 -10.91
N LEU A 35 0.92 11.99 -10.66
CA LEU A 35 1.67 12.31 -9.44
C LEU A 35 0.84 12.02 -8.19
N LEU A 36 -0.39 12.54 -8.14
CA LEU A 36 -1.27 12.34 -7.00
C LEU A 36 -1.63 10.87 -6.79
N THR A 37 -1.95 10.14 -7.86
CA THR A 37 -2.29 8.72 -7.77
C THR A 37 -1.09 7.88 -7.36
N ASP A 38 0.10 8.19 -7.87
CA ASP A 38 1.32 7.48 -7.48
C ASP A 38 1.65 7.70 -6.01
N LEU A 39 1.53 8.96 -5.55
CA LEU A 39 1.79 9.34 -4.17
C LEU A 39 0.79 8.74 -3.18
N LEU A 40 -0.52 8.80 -3.49
CA LEU A 40 -1.58 8.47 -2.54
C LEU A 40 -2.05 7.03 -2.64
N VAL A 41 -1.93 6.40 -3.81
CA VAL A 41 -2.54 5.08 -4.06
C VAL A 41 -1.50 4.07 -4.52
N VAL A 42 -0.83 4.30 -5.65
CA VAL A 42 -0.02 3.27 -6.31
C VAL A 42 1.23 2.91 -5.50
N CYS A 43 2.06 3.88 -5.12
CA CYS A 43 3.29 3.60 -4.37
C CYS A 43 3.03 3.07 -2.95
N PRO A 44 2.06 3.60 -2.17
CA PRO A 44 1.68 3.01 -0.89
C PRO A 44 1.16 1.58 -1.05
N THR A 45 0.29 1.33 -2.02
CA THR A 45 -0.27 0.00 -2.28
C THR A 45 0.81 -0.98 -2.72
N TYR A 46 1.72 -0.58 -3.61
CA TYR A 46 2.85 -1.41 -4.03
C TYR A 46 3.78 -1.72 -2.86
N THR A 47 4.07 -0.74 -2.01
CA THR A 47 4.92 -0.92 -0.83
C THR A 47 4.28 -1.86 0.18
N PHE A 48 2.97 -1.69 0.42
CA PHE A 48 2.16 -2.61 1.21
C PHE A 48 2.21 -4.02 0.62
N ALA A 49 1.90 -4.19 -0.66
CA ALA A 49 1.90 -5.47 -1.36
C ALA A 49 3.27 -6.16 -1.31
N LYS A 50 4.37 -5.41 -1.49
CA LYS A 50 5.73 -5.96 -1.41
C LYS A 50 6.08 -6.42 0.01
N ARG A 51 5.63 -5.70 1.04
CA ARG A 51 5.81 -6.11 2.45
C ARG A 51 4.91 -7.30 2.80
N PHE A 52 3.68 -7.28 2.31
CA PHE A 52 2.70 -8.35 2.43
C PHE A 52 3.22 -9.64 1.79
N ALA A 53 3.66 -9.62 0.54
CA ALA A 53 4.15 -10.79 -0.18
C ALA A 53 5.35 -11.48 0.50
N LYS A 54 6.17 -10.72 1.24
CA LYS A 54 7.28 -11.27 2.04
C LYS A 54 6.81 -11.98 3.32
N ARG A 55 5.68 -11.58 3.89
CA ARG A 55 5.20 -12.05 5.20
C ARG A 55 4.06 -13.06 5.07
N ALA A 56 3.11 -12.79 4.19
CA ALA A 56 1.92 -13.57 3.96
C ALA A 56 2.23 -14.90 3.28
N ARG A 57 1.61 -15.97 3.77
CA ARG A 57 1.45 -17.21 3.02
C ARG A 57 0.08 -17.16 2.35
N VAL A 58 0.04 -16.95 1.04
CA VAL A 58 -1.21 -16.94 0.28
C VAL A 58 -1.77 -18.36 0.26
N ILE A 59 -2.84 -18.60 1.01
CA ILE A 59 -3.63 -19.84 0.94
C ILE A 59 -4.65 -19.67 -0.19
N GLY A 60 -4.65 -20.58 -1.16
CA GLY A 60 -5.70 -20.65 -2.18
C GLY A 60 -5.38 -20.14 -3.58
N CYS A 61 -4.11 -19.81 -3.90
CA CYS A 61 -3.70 -19.52 -5.27
C CYS A 61 -2.35 -20.19 -5.60
N SER A 62 -2.26 -20.84 -6.78
CA SER A 62 -1.04 -21.52 -7.20
C SER A 62 0.09 -20.52 -7.51
N ASP A 63 1.25 -20.82 -6.93
CA ASP A 63 2.60 -20.36 -7.22
C ASP A 63 2.86 -18.86 -7.47
N ARG A 64 3.19 -18.19 -6.35
CA ARG A 64 4.06 -16.99 -6.23
C ARG A 64 3.47 -15.61 -6.56
N HIS A 65 2.17 -15.50 -6.79
CA HIS A 65 1.52 -14.20 -7.00
C HIS A 65 0.41 -13.95 -5.99
N MET A 66 0.29 -12.70 -5.51
CA MET A 66 -0.84 -12.27 -4.69
C MET A 66 -2.10 -12.27 -5.56
N CYS A 67 -3.06 -13.13 -5.24
CA CYS A 67 -4.35 -13.08 -5.89
C CYS A 67 -5.07 -11.77 -5.58
N HIS A 68 -5.77 -11.24 -6.58
CA HIS A 68 -6.68 -10.14 -6.36
C HIS A 68 -7.67 -10.50 -5.24
N GLY A 69 -7.79 -9.63 -4.23
CA GLY A 69 -8.62 -9.89 -3.05
C GLY A 69 -7.98 -10.74 -1.95
N SER A 70 -6.81 -11.36 -2.17
CA SER A 70 -6.11 -12.15 -1.12
C SER A 70 -5.61 -11.31 0.06
N SER A 71 -5.58 -9.98 -0.05
CA SER A 71 -5.32 -9.08 1.07
C SER A 71 -6.50 -8.98 2.04
N SER A 72 -7.73 -9.18 1.56
CA SER A 72 -8.95 -9.03 2.36
C SER A 72 -8.98 -9.97 3.57
N GLN A 73 -8.49 -11.20 3.43
CA GLN A 73 -8.45 -12.17 4.53
C GLN A 73 -7.63 -11.68 5.73
N TYR A 74 -6.59 -10.86 5.51
CA TYR A 74 -5.77 -10.28 6.59
C TYR A 74 -6.40 -9.01 7.17
N ILE A 75 -7.15 -8.25 6.37
CA ILE A 75 -7.94 -7.10 6.84
C ILE A 75 -9.06 -7.57 7.77
N TYR A 76 -9.72 -8.68 7.44
CA TYR A 76 -10.85 -9.22 8.21
C TYR A 76 -10.46 -10.25 9.27
N GLY A 77 -9.16 -10.43 9.55
CA GLY A 77 -8.69 -11.24 10.67
C GLY A 77 -8.82 -12.76 10.49
N GLN A 78 -8.81 -13.28 9.26
CA GLN A 78 -8.89 -14.74 9.03
C GLN A 78 -7.77 -15.53 9.73
N PRO A 79 -6.50 -15.08 9.72
CA PRO A 79 -5.43 -15.74 10.49
C PRO A 79 -5.67 -15.78 12.01
N ILE A 80 -6.49 -14.88 12.55
CA ILE A 80 -6.86 -14.84 13.96
C ILE A 80 -8.04 -15.80 14.23
N LYS A 81 -9.03 -15.83 13.33
CA LYS A 81 -10.21 -16.70 13.45
C LYS A 81 -9.89 -18.18 13.27
N THR A 82 -8.93 -18.50 12.39
CA THR A 82 -8.61 -19.89 12.01
C THR A 82 -7.10 -20.17 12.13
N PRO A 83 -6.50 -20.01 13.33
CA PRO A 83 -5.05 -20.00 13.52
C PRO A 83 -4.37 -21.33 13.13
N LYS A 84 -5.11 -22.44 13.06
CA LYS A 84 -4.60 -23.74 12.60
C LYS A 84 -4.28 -23.78 11.09
N LEU A 85 -4.88 -22.90 10.30
CA LEU A 85 -4.69 -22.84 8.85
C LEU A 85 -3.53 -21.92 8.44
N PHE A 86 -3.08 -21.05 9.34
CA PHE A 86 -2.15 -19.97 9.05
C PHE A 86 -0.86 -20.10 9.87
N ALA A 87 0.26 -19.57 9.37
CA ALA A 87 1.48 -19.54 10.16
C ALA A 87 1.39 -18.44 11.23
N LYS A 88 2.17 -18.55 12.31
CA LYS A 88 2.23 -17.50 13.36
C LYS A 88 2.51 -16.10 12.79
N LYS A 89 3.38 -16.01 11.77
CA LYS A 89 3.68 -14.74 11.09
C LYS A 89 2.46 -14.12 10.38
N ASP A 90 1.50 -14.93 9.93
CA ASP A 90 0.27 -14.47 9.29
C ASP A 90 -0.70 -13.89 10.35
N TYR A 91 -0.71 -14.48 11.55
CA TYR A 91 -1.42 -13.93 12.71
C TYR A 91 -0.88 -12.55 13.08
N ASP A 92 0.43 -12.45 13.33
CA ASP A 92 1.08 -11.21 13.73
C ASP A 92 0.85 -10.12 12.66
N PHE A 93 0.97 -10.49 11.38
CA PHE A 93 0.72 -9.58 10.27
C PHE A 93 -0.76 -9.15 10.15
N SER A 94 -1.72 -10.06 10.32
CA SER A 94 -3.15 -9.70 10.29
C SER A 94 -3.50 -8.73 11.43
N LEU A 95 -2.90 -8.92 12.60
CA LEU A 95 -3.06 -8.01 13.73
C LEU A 95 -2.55 -6.59 13.40
N ASP A 96 -1.39 -6.48 12.77
CA ASP A 96 -0.82 -5.20 12.32
C ASP A 96 -1.73 -4.50 11.30
N VAL A 97 -2.22 -5.24 10.31
CA VAL A 97 -3.15 -4.71 9.30
C VAL A 97 -4.45 -4.21 9.95
N MET A 98 -5.05 -4.99 10.83
CA MET A 98 -6.27 -4.59 11.55
C MET A 98 -6.04 -3.35 12.42
N ARG A 99 -4.89 -3.26 13.09
CA ARG A 99 -4.50 -2.07 13.86
C ARG A 99 -4.34 -0.84 12.98
N MET A 100 -3.67 -0.98 11.84
CA MET A 100 -3.53 0.10 10.86
C MET A 100 -4.90 0.60 10.39
N TRP A 101 -5.79 -0.29 9.93
CA TRP A 101 -7.13 0.06 9.46
C TRP A 101 -8.00 0.69 10.55
N THR A 102 -7.95 0.17 11.77
CA THR A 102 -8.73 0.73 12.89
C THR A 102 -8.18 2.07 13.38
N ASN A 103 -6.86 2.27 13.37
CA ASN A 103 -6.25 3.57 13.66
C ASN A 103 -6.61 4.62 12.61
N PHE A 104 -6.59 4.25 11.32
CA PHE A 104 -7.04 5.13 10.25
C PHE A 104 -8.51 5.49 10.43
N ALA A 105 -9.39 4.51 10.66
CA ALA A 105 -10.82 4.75 10.87
C ALA A 105 -11.11 5.65 12.08
N LYS A 106 -10.29 5.57 13.14
CA LYS A 106 -10.47 6.39 14.35
C LYS A 106 -9.88 7.80 14.21
N ASN A 107 -8.72 7.92 13.56
CA ASN A 107 -7.89 9.12 13.67
C ASN A 107 -7.61 9.83 12.32
N GLY A 108 -7.98 9.23 11.19
CA GLY A 108 -7.76 9.79 9.85
C GLY A 108 -6.34 9.64 9.29
N TYR A 109 -5.43 8.97 10.00
CA TYR A 109 -4.07 8.67 9.52
C TYR A 109 -3.63 7.26 9.89
N GLU A 110 -2.80 6.67 9.03
CA GLU A 110 -2.23 5.35 9.20
C GLU A 110 -1.03 5.43 10.17
N MET A 111 -1.11 4.78 11.34
CA MET A 111 0.05 4.65 12.24
C MET A 111 0.75 3.30 12.02
N TRP A 112 1.87 3.34 11.32
CA TRP A 112 2.91 2.31 11.40
C TRP A 112 3.87 2.69 12.52
N LEU A 113 3.90 1.93 13.62
CA LEU A 113 4.91 2.08 14.68
C LEU A 113 6.21 1.38 14.30
#